data_AF-A0AA38RVG3-F1
#
_entry.id   AF-A0AA38RVG3-F1
#
_cell.length_a   1.000
_cell.length_b   1.000
_cell.length_c   1.000
_cell.angle_alpha   90.00
_cell.angle_beta   90.00
_cell.angle_gamma   90.00
#
_symmetry.space_group_name_H-M   'P 1'
#
loop_
_entity.id
_entity.type
_entity.pdbx_description
1 polymer ?
#
loop_
_entity_poly.entity_id
_entity_poly.type
_entity_poly.pdbx_seq_one_letter_code
_entity_poly.pdbx_strand_id
1 'polypeptide(L)'
;MSAGTVGRWPHRPAEPPVIPPTSSTDELKGLWKVTNGWKASISEGRTYCLKMTAEKDTPVYNLSSATQPFYNLRVDPTSASAYVTLTRHDPHKSYRGVPPPTSSSASTSSKTDSKNWQEALTTTLEEESRRLPPNDGLVALLYPSAATKMALDRPDDPAAVARAEQECARLVWDADSSNYFLVHPALAMPFCVTVERNPAWSRTEYTLEHLESPQHVARLTRDGTGTGWLEVDTALAAKIDAVYLVDVAVAALVLVAHKDDQFARVEVFEPPPAMRVSPDGSVRSARNSTSGRFSRQSKRDTKTEKKRDKKSKRGGGSRMEEFEIDVESQNSESWKLERKEKKQKKDKLPFAIRVVKGLLKATFWVVTIGFRALAAVVAGLAKCLGAEKR
;
A
#
# COMPACT_ATOMS: atom_id res chain seq x y z
N MET A 1 30.31 -55.80 -26.29
CA MET A 1 29.62 -54.60 -26.79
C MET A 1 29.34 -53.71 -25.58
N SER A 2 30.14 -52.66 -25.40
CA SER A 2 30.03 -51.75 -24.24
C SER A 2 28.95 -50.71 -24.48
N ALA A 3 28.01 -50.59 -23.55
CA ALA A 3 27.00 -49.55 -23.54
C ALA A 3 27.65 -48.22 -23.13
N GLY A 4 27.56 -47.22 -24.02
CA GLY A 4 28.07 -45.88 -23.80
C GLY A 4 27.31 -45.17 -22.67
N THR A 5 28.08 -44.63 -21.73
CA THR A 5 27.62 -43.66 -20.74
C THR A 5 27.00 -42.44 -21.43
N VAL A 6 25.73 -42.20 -21.15
CA VAL A 6 25.01 -40.97 -21.51
C VAL A 6 25.78 -39.76 -20.99
N GLY A 7 26.24 -38.91 -21.90
CA GLY A 7 26.98 -37.69 -21.60
C GLY A 7 26.16 -36.77 -20.71
N ARG A 8 26.62 -36.60 -19.47
CA ARG A 8 26.14 -35.55 -18.56
C ARG A 8 26.50 -34.21 -19.19
N TRP A 9 25.50 -33.41 -19.56
CA TRP A 9 25.71 -32.03 -20.01
C TRP A 9 26.60 -31.31 -18.99
N PRO A 10 27.62 -30.55 -19.44
CA PRO A 10 28.45 -29.78 -18.51
C PRO A 10 27.55 -28.86 -17.69
N HIS A 11 27.63 -28.96 -16.37
CA HIS A 11 27.09 -27.93 -15.48
C HIS A 11 27.76 -26.62 -15.89
N ARG A 12 27.06 -25.77 -16.64
CA ARG A 12 27.51 -24.39 -16.81
C ARG A 12 27.59 -23.82 -15.39
N PRO A 13 28.70 -23.17 -15.00
CA PRO A 13 28.71 -22.34 -13.82
C PRO A 13 27.59 -21.34 -14.03
N ALA A 14 26.49 -21.52 -13.32
CA ALA A 14 25.37 -20.64 -13.47
C ALA A 14 25.80 -19.34 -12.81
N GLU A 15 26.00 -18.32 -13.63
CA GLU A 15 26.42 -17.00 -13.17
C GLU A 15 25.36 -16.49 -12.18
N PRO A 16 25.76 -15.88 -11.04
CA PRO A 16 24.78 -15.37 -10.10
C PRO A 16 23.85 -14.40 -10.83
N PRO A 17 22.53 -14.60 -10.75
CA PRO A 17 21.59 -13.78 -11.50
C PRO A 17 21.70 -12.32 -11.08
N VAL A 18 21.84 -11.44 -12.07
CA VAL A 18 22.01 -9.99 -11.87
C VAL A 18 20.80 -9.45 -11.10
N ILE A 19 21.06 -8.85 -9.94
CA ILE A 19 20.03 -8.15 -9.16
C ILE A 19 19.75 -6.82 -9.86
N PRO A 20 18.52 -6.57 -10.35
CA PRO A 20 18.20 -5.34 -11.02
C PRO A 20 18.31 -4.16 -10.05
N PRO A 21 18.85 -3.00 -10.48
CA PRO A 21 18.93 -1.83 -9.65
C PRO A 21 17.51 -1.34 -9.31
N THR A 22 17.26 -1.06 -8.03
CA THR A 22 15.99 -0.50 -7.58
C THR A 22 15.78 0.89 -8.17
N SER A 23 14.59 1.14 -8.71
CA SER A 23 14.22 2.44 -9.28
C SER A 23 14.30 3.55 -8.24
N SER A 24 14.72 4.73 -8.70
CA SER A 24 14.76 5.92 -7.86
C SER A 24 13.36 6.49 -7.62
N THR A 25 13.21 7.29 -6.56
CA THR A 25 11.92 7.94 -6.23
C THR A 25 11.43 8.87 -7.34
N ASP A 26 12.34 9.50 -8.08
CA ASP A 26 11.98 10.34 -9.23
C ASP A 26 11.42 9.51 -10.39
N GLU A 27 11.95 8.31 -10.61
CA GLU A 27 11.42 7.40 -11.62
C GLU A 27 10.01 6.93 -11.25
N LEU A 28 9.78 6.62 -9.97
CA LEU A 28 8.48 6.17 -9.49
C LEU A 28 7.36 7.21 -9.68
N LYS A 29 7.68 8.48 -9.94
CA LYS A 29 6.67 9.47 -10.38
C LYS A 29 6.05 9.09 -11.73
N GLY A 30 6.79 8.43 -12.61
CA GLY A 30 6.26 7.87 -13.85
C GLY A 30 5.34 6.67 -13.60
N LEU A 31 5.76 5.74 -12.73
CA LEU A 31 4.90 4.61 -12.31
C LEU A 31 3.63 5.11 -11.63
N TRP A 32 3.71 6.18 -10.83
CA TRP A 32 2.58 6.84 -10.21
C TRP A 32 1.56 7.36 -11.23
N LYS A 33 2.02 7.95 -12.35
CA LYS A 33 1.09 8.36 -13.42
C LYS A 33 0.36 7.14 -13.99
N VAL A 34 1.10 6.08 -14.29
CA VAL A 34 0.54 4.87 -14.92
C VAL A 34 -0.51 4.21 -14.04
N THR A 35 -0.18 4.03 -12.76
CA THR A 35 -1.07 3.43 -11.76
C THR A 35 -2.30 4.33 -11.45
N ASN A 36 -2.24 5.63 -11.76
CA ASN A 36 -3.40 6.53 -11.74
C ASN A 36 -4.15 6.60 -13.09
N GLY A 37 -3.89 5.64 -13.98
CA GLY A 37 -4.67 5.44 -15.20
C GLY A 37 -4.12 6.11 -16.45
N TRP A 38 -2.87 6.55 -16.43
CA TRP A 38 -2.22 7.09 -17.60
C TRP A 38 -1.53 5.98 -18.42
N LYS A 39 -1.80 5.88 -19.72
CA LYS A 39 -1.12 4.91 -20.59
C LYS A 39 0.24 5.48 -21.00
N ALA A 40 1.32 4.78 -20.67
CA ALA A 40 2.66 5.19 -21.03
C ALA A 40 2.85 5.13 -22.56
N SER A 41 3.42 6.19 -23.13
CA SER A 41 3.85 6.16 -24.53
C SER A 41 5.07 5.24 -24.71
N ILE A 42 5.40 4.88 -25.95
CA ILE A 42 6.57 4.04 -26.26
C ILE A 42 7.88 4.66 -25.70
N SER A 43 7.98 6.00 -25.71
CA SER A 43 9.15 6.73 -25.19
C SER A 43 9.19 6.83 -23.67
N GLU A 44 8.07 6.66 -22.98
CA GLU A 44 7.95 6.84 -21.52
C GLU A 44 7.79 5.52 -20.76
N GLY A 45 7.35 4.48 -21.46
CA GLY A 45 7.23 3.13 -20.93
C GLY A 45 8.60 2.53 -20.61
N ARG A 46 8.71 1.91 -19.43
CA ARG A 46 9.93 1.26 -18.96
C ARG A 46 9.62 0.22 -17.89
N THR A 47 10.61 -0.58 -17.57
CA THR A 47 10.57 -1.47 -16.42
C THR A 47 10.94 -0.71 -15.15
N TYR A 48 10.07 -0.78 -14.15
CA TYR A 48 10.32 -0.28 -12.80
C TYR A 48 10.69 -1.43 -11.89
N CYS A 49 11.74 -1.27 -11.10
CA CYS A 49 12.16 -2.26 -10.11
C CYS A 49 11.95 -1.69 -8.70
N LEU A 50 11.12 -2.35 -7.90
CA LEU A 50 10.85 -1.98 -6.51
C LEU A 50 11.46 -3.03 -5.59
N LYS A 51 12.13 -2.61 -4.53
CA LYS A 51 12.62 -3.52 -3.49
C LYS A 51 11.42 -4.05 -2.70
N MET A 52 11.31 -5.36 -2.57
CA MET A 52 10.33 -6.02 -1.71
C MET A 52 10.93 -6.33 -0.35
N THR A 53 10.20 -6.01 0.72
CA THR A 53 10.47 -6.51 2.07
C THR A 53 9.18 -7.05 2.68
N ALA A 54 9.24 -8.28 3.23
CA ALA A 54 8.18 -8.82 4.06
C ALA A 54 8.46 -8.46 5.52
N GLU A 55 7.44 -7.99 6.24
CA GLU A 55 7.53 -7.75 7.67
C GLU A 55 7.61 -9.08 8.42
N LYS A 56 8.40 -9.11 9.49
CA LYS A 56 8.54 -10.32 10.30
C LYS A 56 7.24 -10.58 11.06
N ASP A 57 6.81 -11.83 11.10
CA ASP A 57 5.67 -12.30 11.89
C ASP A 57 4.30 -11.67 11.53
N THR A 58 4.21 -10.91 10.43
CA THR A 58 2.97 -10.37 9.90
C THR A 58 2.93 -10.50 8.37
N PRO A 59 1.77 -10.76 7.76
CA PRO A 59 1.64 -10.87 6.30
C PRO A 59 1.52 -9.48 5.65
N VAL A 60 2.51 -8.63 5.92
CA VAL A 60 2.63 -7.27 5.36
C VAL A 60 3.85 -7.21 4.44
N TYR A 61 3.62 -6.75 3.22
CA TYR A 61 4.63 -6.65 2.16
C TYR A 61 4.79 -5.20 1.75
N ASN A 62 6.03 -4.70 1.78
CA ASN A 62 6.38 -3.36 1.35
C ASN A 62 7.15 -3.42 0.04
N LEU A 63 6.77 -2.59 -0.92
CA LEU A 63 7.50 -2.40 -2.18
C LEU A 63 7.96 -0.94 -2.24
N SER A 64 9.27 -0.72 -2.26
CA SER A 64 9.86 0.61 -2.11
C SER A 64 10.82 0.94 -3.24
N SER A 65 11.03 2.24 -3.46
CA SER A 65 12.25 2.73 -4.13
C SER A 65 13.47 2.49 -3.23
N ALA A 66 14.62 2.99 -3.65
CA ALA A 66 15.81 3.07 -2.81
C ALA A 66 15.62 3.91 -1.54
N THR A 67 14.67 4.86 -1.50
CA THR A 67 14.55 5.84 -0.40
C THR A 67 13.15 6.00 0.19
N GLN A 68 12.09 5.57 -0.50
CA GLN A 68 10.71 5.77 -0.06
C GLN A 68 9.81 4.58 -0.42
N PRO A 69 8.80 4.27 0.40
CA PRO A 69 7.80 3.26 0.05
C PRO A 69 6.98 3.71 -1.15
N PHE A 70 6.48 2.75 -1.92
CA PHE A 70 5.53 2.99 -3.01
C PHE A 70 4.28 2.13 -2.86
N TYR A 71 4.38 0.81 -2.72
CA TYR A 71 3.23 -0.03 -2.34
C TYR A 71 3.37 -0.58 -0.93
N ASN A 72 2.24 -0.80 -0.30
CA ASN A 72 2.09 -1.67 0.86
C ASN A 72 0.89 -2.59 0.66
N LEU A 73 1.12 -3.89 0.72
CA LEU A 73 0.08 -4.91 0.70
C LEU A 73 -0.01 -5.54 2.07
N ARG A 74 -1.23 -5.61 2.61
CA ARG A 74 -1.52 -6.24 3.89
C ARG A 74 -2.59 -7.31 3.69
N VAL A 75 -2.37 -8.45 4.32
CA VAL A 75 -3.35 -9.53 4.44
C VAL A 75 -3.84 -9.58 5.89
N ASP A 76 -5.13 -9.53 6.10
CA ASP A 76 -5.77 -9.66 7.42
C ASP A 76 -6.55 -10.96 7.46
N PRO A 77 -5.96 -12.03 8.05
CA PRO A 77 -6.62 -13.34 8.14
C PRO A 77 -7.93 -13.25 8.92
N THR A 78 -8.94 -13.98 8.45
CA THR A 78 -10.19 -14.25 9.15
C THR A 78 -10.33 -15.77 9.37
N SER A 79 -11.45 -16.23 9.91
CA SER A 79 -11.65 -17.65 10.23
C SER A 79 -11.64 -18.58 9.01
N ALA A 80 -11.98 -18.10 7.81
CA ALA A 80 -12.07 -18.92 6.60
C ALA A 80 -11.50 -18.26 5.33
N SER A 81 -11.24 -16.96 5.37
CA SER A 81 -10.76 -16.14 4.26
C SER A 81 -9.75 -15.10 4.77
N ALA A 82 -9.24 -14.22 3.91
CA ALA A 82 -8.48 -13.07 4.40
C ALA A 82 -8.83 -11.79 3.64
N TYR A 83 -8.94 -10.68 4.35
CA TYR A 83 -9.09 -9.37 3.71
C TYR A 83 -7.72 -8.88 3.23
N VAL A 84 -7.65 -8.38 2.00
CA VAL A 84 -6.41 -7.87 1.43
C VAL A 84 -6.60 -6.40 1.06
N THR A 85 -5.63 -5.59 1.46
CA THR A 85 -5.58 -4.17 1.09
C THR A 85 -4.24 -3.87 0.45
N LEU A 86 -4.26 -3.31 -0.76
CA LEU A 86 -3.11 -2.74 -1.44
C LEU A 86 -3.23 -1.21 -1.41
N THR A 87 -2.23 -0.55 -0.86
CA THR A 87 -2.13 0.91 -0.82
C THR A 87 -0.88 1.40 -1.55
N ARG A 88 -0.96 2.63 -2.05
CA ARG A 88 0.15 3.34 -2.70
C ARG A 88 0.50 4.63 -1.98
N HIS A 89 1.78 4.94 -1.86
CA HIS A 89 2.28 6.20 -1.37
C HIS A 89 2.65 7.13 -2.53
N ASP A 90 2.21 8.39 -2.48
CA ASP A 90 2.52 9.41 -3.50
C ASP A 90 4.03 9.76 -3.48
N PRO A 91 4.81 9.45 -4.53
CA PRO A 91 6.25 9.72 -4.59
C PRO A 91 6.58 11.22 -4.69
N HIS A 92 5.59 12.09 -4.92
CA HIS A 92 5.76 13.54 -4.83
C HIS A 92 5.73 14.06 -3.38
N LYS A 93 5.44 13.19 -2.41
CA LYS A 93 5.39 13.53 -0.98
C LYS A 93 6.55 12.87 -0.27
N SER A 94 7.16 13.58 0.67
CA SER A 94 8.20 12.98 1.50
C SER A 94 7.58 12.02 2.50
N TYR A 95 8.15 10.82 2.58
CA TYR A 95 7.76 9.83 3.57
C TYR A 95 8.38 10.19 4.93
N ARG A 96 7.55 10.25 5.99
CA ARG A 96 7.99 10.58 7.37
C ARG A 96 8.02 9.37 8.31
N GLY A 97 8.01 8.14 7.78
CA GLY A 97 8.10 6.93 8.61
C GLY A 97 6.78 6.44 9.19
N VAL A 98 5.64 7.04 8.83
CA VAL A 98 4.32 6.62 9.34
C VAL A 98 3.77 5.48 8.46
N PRO A 99 3.52 4.29 9.02
CA PRO A 99 2.96 3.18 8.28
C PRO A 99 1.56 3.53 7.70
N PRO A 100 1.13 2.84 6.63
CA PRO A 100 -0.17 3.08 6.02
C PRO A 100 -1.32 2.88 7.03
N PRO A 101 -2.44 3.61 6.87
CA PRO A 101 -3.56 3.54 7.80
C PRO A 101 -4.14 2.12 7.84
N THR A 102 -4.32 1.58 9.05
CA THR A 102 -4.98 0.30 9.28
C THR A 102 -6.49 0.47 9.05
N SER A 103 -7.04 -0.18 8.02
CA SER A 103 -8.47 -0.16 7.68
C SER A 103 -9.27 -1.02 8.66
N SER A 104 -9.45 -0.57 9.90
CA SER A 104 -10.40 -1.21 10.83
C SER A 104 -11.00 -0.31 11.92
N SER A 105 -10.85 1.02 11.84
CA SER A 105 -11.50 1.91 12.83
C SER A 105 -12.09 3.16 12.20
N ALA A 106 -13.42 3.20 12.17
CA ALA A 106 -14.21 4.42 12.18
C ALA A 106 -13.93 5.20 13.47
N SER A 107 -12.78 5.84 13.58
CA SER A 107 -12.47 6.78 14.65
C SER A 107 -11.75 7.99 14.07
N THR A 108 -12.46 9.11 14.15
CA THR A 108 -12.05 10.46 13.80
C THR A 108 -10.85 10.92 14.63
N SER A 109 -9.60 10.75 14.18
CA SER A 109 -8.47 11.58 14.69
C SER A 109 -7.12 11.58 13.94
N SER A 110 -6.82 10.76 12.93
CA SER A 110 -5.52 10.83 12.21
C SER A 110 -5.64 11.27 10.73
N LYS A 111 -6.28 12.42 10.47
CA LYS A 111 -6.51 12.94 9.11
C LYS A 111 -5.29 13.50 8.38
N THR A 112 -4.12 13.59 9.01
CA THR A 112 -2.94 14.24 8.41
C THR A 112 -1.98 13.26 7.72
N ASP A 113 -1.80 12.06 8.26
CA ASP A 113 -0.77 11.11 7.77
C ASP A 113 -1.30 10.13 6.72
N SER A 114 -2.62 9.88 6.70
CA SER A 114 -3.30 9.14 5.63
C SER A 114 -3.44 9.94 4.34
N LYS A 115 -3.01 11.20 4.29
CA LYS A 115 -3.21 12.08 3.13
C LYS A 115 -2.37 11.67 1.92
N ASN A 116 -1.23 11.03 2.15
CA ASN A 116 -0.27 10.68 1.10
C ASN A 116 -0.39 9.22 0.65
N TRP A 117 -1.21 8.42 1.35
CA TRP A 117 -1.50 7.04 1.01
C TRP A 117 -2.86 6.96 0.32
N GLN A 118 -2.92 6.21 -0.78
CA GLN A 118 -4.13 5.97 -1.55
C GLN A 118 -4.38 4.48 -1.62
N GLU A 119 -5.60 4.06 -1.28
CA GLU A 119 -6.04 2.70 -1.52
C GLU A 119 -6.10 2.45 -3.04
N ALA A 120 -5.36 1.44 -3.49
CA ALA A 120 -5.27 1.07 -4.90
C ALA A 120 -6.18 -0.10 -5.23
N LEU A 121 -6.26 -1.09 -4.34
CA LEU A 121 -7.08 -2.28 -4.53
C LEU A 121 -7.46 -2.87 -3.18
N THR A 122 -8.69 -3.38 -3.08
CA THR A 122 -9.13 -4.22 -1.96
C THR A 122 -9.71 -5.52 -2.52
N THR A 123 -9.48 -6.63 -1.82
CA THR A 123 -10.01 -7.93 -2.21
C THR A 123 -10.17 -8.84 -1.00
N THR A 124 -10.81 -9.98 -1.21
CA THR A 124 -10.88 -11.08 -0.25
C THR A 124 -10.18 -12.28 -0.86
N LEU A 125 -9.21 -12.85 -0.14
CA LEU A 125 -8.67 -14.16 -0.46
C LEU A 125 -9.72 -15.21 -0.12
N GLU A 126 -10.21 -15.89 -1.13
CA GLU A 126 -11.20 -16.95 -1.01
C GLU A 126 -10.64 -18.18 -0.27
N GLU A 127 -11.56 -18.94 0.31
CA GLU A 127 -11.27 -20.19 1.01
C GLU A 127 -10.65 -21.21 0.07
N GLU A 128 -9.75 -22.05 0.59
CA GLU A 128 -9.03 -23.05 -0.21
C GLU A 128 -9.97 -24.10 -0.81
N SER A 129 -11.10 -24.38 -0.16
CA SER A 129 -12.13 -25.30 -0.66
C SER A 129 -12.77 -24.83 -1.97
N ARG A 130 -12.77 -23.51 -2.27
CA ARG A 130 -13.24 -22.97 -3.57
C ARG A 130 -12.29 -23.23 -4.73
N ARG A 131 -11.06 -23.70 -4.47
CA ARG A 131 -10.07 -24.01 -5.51
C ARG A 131 -10.31 -25.37 -6.18
N LEU A 132 -11.03 -26.27 -5.53
CA LEU A 132 -11.25 -27.64 -6.00
C LEU A 132 -12.61 -27.78 -6.70
N PRO A 133 -12.73 -28.65 -7.72
CA PRO A 133 -14.02 -29.00 -8.30
C PRO A 133 -15.02 -29.45 -7.22
N PRO A 134 -16.30 -29.05 -7.30
CA PRO A 134 -17.02 -28.46 -8.43
C PRO A 134 -16.96 -26.92 -8.51
N ASN A 135 -16.12 -26.26 -7.69
CA ASN A 135 -16.05 -24.81 -7.64
C ASN A 135 -15.24 -24.22 -8.81
N ASP A 136 -15.28 -22.89 -8.96
CA ASP A 136 -14.74 -22.15 -10.09
C ASP A 136 -13.23 -21.84 -10.02
N GLY A 137 -12.52 -22.43 -9.04
CA GLY A 137 -11.09 -22.23 -8.87
C GLY A 137 -10.71 -20.85 -8.29
N LEU A 138 -11.69 -20.02 -7.90
CA LEU A 138 -11.45 -18.63 -7.56
C LEU A 138 -10.55 -18.48 -6.33
N VAL A 139 -9.51 -17.64 -6.47
CA VAL A 139 -8.56 -17.32 -5.40
C VAL A 139 -8.82 -15.92 -4.85
N ALA A 140 -9.09 -14.95 -5.72
CA ALA A 140 -9.42 -13.57 -5.36
C ALA A 140 -10.08 -12.83 -6.53
N LEU A 141 -10.99 -11.90 -6.21
CA LEU A 141 -11.51 -10.91 -7.17
C LEU A 141 -10.78 -9.57 -6.99
N LEU A 142 -9.97 -9.20 -7.96
CA LEU A 142 -9.09 -8.05 -7.90
C LEU A 142 -9.82 -6.81 -8.42
N TYR A 143 -10.38 -6.03 -7.49
CA TYR A 143 -11.14 -4.80 -7.76
C TYR A 143 -10.28 -3.55 -7.48
N PRO A 144 -9.82 -2.83 -8.53
CA PRO A 144 -9.18 -1.54 -8.33
C PRO A 144 -10.12 -0.56 -7.61
N SER A 145 -9.63 0.11 -6.57
CA SER A 145 -10.45 1.02 -5.74
C SER A 145 -10.99 2.20 -6.54
N ALA A 146 -10.26 2.65 -7.57
CA ALA A 146 -10.69 3.73 -8.46
C ALA A 146 -11.87 3.30 -9.37
N ALA A 147 -11.79 2.09 -9.95
CA ALA A 147 -12.88 1.52 -10.73
C ALA A 147 -14.12 1.29 -9.85
N THR A 148 -13.93 0.73 -8.66
CA THR A 148 -15.00 0.50 -7.68
C THR A 148 -15.71 1.80 -7.30
N LYS A 149 -14.95 2.87 -7.01
CA LYS A 149 -15.53 4.19 -6.72
C LYS A 149 -16.31 4.76 -7.90
N MET A 150 -15.83 4.58 -9.14
CA MET A 150 -16.55 5.02 -10.33
C MET A 150 -17.93 4.37 -10.47
N ALA A 151 -18.04 3.07 -10.20
CA ALA A 151 -19.31 2.36 -10.18
C ALA A 151 -20.23 2.84 -9.04
N LEU A 152 -19.67 3.04 -7.84
CA LEU A 152 -20.44 3.48 -6.66
C LEU A 152 -20.91 4.94 -6.74
N ASP A 153 -20.14 5.82 -7.37
CA ASP A 153 -20.48 7.24 -7.53
C ASP A 153 -21.57 7.46 -8.60
N ARG A 154 -21.75 6.49 -9.51
CA ARG A 154 -22.71 6.56 -10.63
C ARG A 154 -23.42 5.21 -10.85
N PRO A 155 -24.20 4.72 -9.87
CA PRO A 155 -24.84 3.42 -9.97
C PRO A 155 -25.92 3.37 -11.07
N ASP A 156 -26.52 4.51 -11.41
CA ASP A 156 -27.56 4.61 -12.44
C ASP A 156 -27.01 4.75 -13.87
N ASP A 157 -25.68 4.85 -14.03
CA ASP A 157 -25.01 4.94 -15.33
C ASP A 157 -24.46 3.56 -15.72
N PRO A 158 -25.18 2.76 -16.52
CA PRO A 158 -24.76 1.40 -16.85
C PRO A 158 -23.42 1.38 -17.61
N ALA A 159 -23.06 2.45 -18.32
CA ALA A 159 -21.78 2.54 -19.00
C ALA A 159 -20.62 2.74 -18.01
N ALA A 160 -20.84 3.49 -16.92
CA ALA A 160 -19.84 3.66 -15.87
C ALA A 160 -19.61 2.36 -15.09
N VAL A 161 -20.69 1.63 -14.77
CA VAL A 161 -20.61 0.32 -14.11
C VAL A 161 -19.91 -0.70 -14.99
N ALA A 162 -20.33 -0.85 -16.26
CA ALA A 162 -19.70 -1.77 -17.20
C ALA A 162 -18.21 -1.46 -17.42
N ARG A 163 -17.83 -0.18 -17.48
CA ARG A 163 -16.43 0.23 -17.57
C ARG A 163 -15.64 -0.13 -16.31
N ALA A 164 -16.23 0.00 -15.12
CA ALA A 164 -15.57 -0.41 -13.89
C ALA A 164 -15.37 -1.93 -13.85
N GLU A 165 -16.36 -2.71 -14.27
CA GLU A 165 -16.27 -4.18 -14.37
C GLU A 165 -15.19 -4.64 -15.35
N GLN A 166 -14.98 -3.91 -16.46
CA GLN A 166 -13.90 -4.20 -17.42
C GLN A 166 -12.49 -4.04 -16.86
N GLU A 167 -12.33 -3.33 -15.74
CA GLU A 167 -11.04 -3.16 -15.04
C GLU A 167 -10.81 -4.22 -13.94
N CYS A 168 -11.80 -5.08 -13.68
CA CYS A 168 -11.75 -6.06 -12.61
C CYS A 168 -11.21 -7.38 -13.11
N ALA A 169 -10.27 -7.97 -12.37
CA ALA A 169 -9.66 -9.24 -12.75
C ALA A 169 -9.97 -10.35 -11.74
N ARG A 170 -9.82 -11.60 -12.18
CA ARG A 170 -9.98 -12.79 -11.34
C ARG A 170 -8.65 -13.51 -11.27
N LEU A 171 -8.15 -13.73 -10.05
CA LEU A 171 -7.07 -14.68 -9.82
C LEU A 171 -7.71 -16.05 -9.56
N VAL A 172 -7.35 -17.03 -10.37
CA VAL A 172 -7.94 -18.37 -10.38
C VAL A 172 -6.83 -19.41 -10.27
N TRP A 173 -7.09 -20.48 -9.54
CA TRP A 173 -6.28 -21.69 -9.49
C TRP A 173 -6.90 -22.73 -10.41
N ASP A 174 -6.13 -23.22 -11.36
CA ASP A 174 -6.51 -24.36 -12.18
C ASP A 174 -5.90 -25.64 -11.59
N ALA A 175 -6.76 -26.55 -11.14
CA ALA A 175 -6.33 -27.81 -10.55
C ALA A 175 -5.69 -28.76 -11.58
N ASP A 176 -6.13 -28.70 -12.84
CA ASP A 176 -5.67 -29.62 -13.88
C ASP A 176 -4.23 -29.31 -14.31
N SER A 177 -3.90 -28.03 -14.52
CA SER A 177 -2.54 -27.61 -14.82
C SER A 177 -1.69 -27.29 -13.60
N SER A 178 -2.29 -27.21 -12.40
CA SER A 178 -1.64 -26.77 -11.17
C SER A 178 -0.96 -25.39 -11.29
N ASN A 179 -1.61 -24.47 -12.00
CA ASN A 179 -1.13 -23.10 -12.20
C ASN A 179 -2.16 -22.06 -11.75
N TYR A 180 -1.65 -20.87 -11.42
CA TYR A 180 -2.50 -19.71 -11.21
C TYR A 180 -2.68 -18.94 -12.52
N PHE A 181 -3.90 -18.52 -12.79
CA PHE A 181 -4.25 -17.69 -13.93
C PHE A 181 -4.84 -16.35 -13.47
N LEU A 182 -4.35 -15.26 -14.06
CA LEU A 182 -4.94 -13.94 -13.90
C LEU A 182 -5.80 -13.64 -15.14
N VAL A 183 -7.11 -13.77 -14.96
CA VAL A 183 -8.12 -13.54 -16.00
C VAL A 183 -8.53 -12.06 -15.95
N HIS A 184 -8.29 -11.33 -17.04
CA HIS A 184 -8.67 -9.92 -17.18
C HIS A 184 -9.58 -9.73 -18.40
N PRO A 185 -10.72 -9.02 -18.31
CA PRO A 185 -11.67 -8.87 -19.42
C PRO A 185 -11.09 -8.25 -20.70
N ALA A 186 -10.08 -7.38 -20.55
CA ALA A 186 -9.36 -6.78 -21.67
C ALA A 186 -8.47 -7.74 -22.48
N LEU A 187 -8.34 -9.00 -22.07
CA LEU A 187 -7.51 -10.00 -22.73
C LEU A 187 -8.35 -11.19 -23.20
N ALA A 188 -8.07 -11.69 -24.40
CA ALA A 188 -8.69 -12.89 -24.91
C ALA A 188 -8.22 -14.16 -24.18
N MET A 189 -6.97 -14.15 -23.71
CA MET A 189 -6.34 -15.24 -22.98
C MET A 189 -5.82 -14.74 -21.63
N PRO A 190 -5.88 -15.54 -20.56
CA PRO A 190 -5.41 -15.11 -19.26
C PRO A 190 -3.87 -15.07 -19.22
N PHE A 191 -3.33 -14.30 -18.28
CA PHE A 191 -1.93 -14.48 -17.91
C PHE A 191 -1.77 -15.76 -17.09
N CYS A 192 -0.66 -16.46 -17.29
CA CYS A 192 -0.22 -17.56 -16.44
C CYS A 192 0.80 -17.02 -15.43
N VAL A 193 0.68 -17.43 -14.16
CA VAL A 193 1.71 -17.15 -13.16
C VAL A 193 2.65 -18.34 -13.09
N THR A 194 3.86 -18.18 -13.62
CA THR A 194 4.90 -19.21 -13.59
C THR A 194 5.75 -19.05 -12.33
N VAL A 195 6.03 -20.17 -11.64
CA VAL A 195 6.82 -20.18 -10.40
C VAL A 195 8.13 -20.94 -10.63
N GLU A 196 9.22 -20.20 -10.84
CA GLU A 196 10.56 -20.76 -11.02
C GLU A 196 11.30 -20.80 -9.68
N ARG A 197 11.64 -22.00 -9.22
CA ARG A 197 12.37 -22.21 -7.96
C ARG A 197 13.82 -22.50 -8.25
N ASN A 198 14.70 -21.70 -7.65
CA ASN A 198 16.12 -21.80 -7.84
C ASN A 198 16.85 -22.03 -6.52
N PRO A 199 17.03 -23.32 -6.12
CA PRO A 199 17.55 -23.67 -4.79
C PRO A 199 19.01 -23.27 -4.61
N ALA A 200 19.80 -23.21 -5.69
CA ALA A 200 21.22 -22.85 -5.62
C ALA A 200 21.47 -21.43 -5.08
N TRP A 201 20.51 -20.52 -5.27
CA TRP A 201 20.56 -19.15 -4.73
C TRP A 201 19.43 -18.86 -3.74
N SER A 202 18.70 -19.89 -3.29
CA SER A 202 17.55 -19.75 -2.39
C SER A 202 16.57 -18.67 -2.87
N ARG A 203 16.26 -18.72 -4.17
CA ARG A 203 15.49 -17.71 -4.88
C ARG A 203 14.25 -18.36 -5.51
N THR A 204 13.15 -17.63 -5.49
CA THR A 204 11.93 -18.03 -6.20
C THR A 204 11.43 -16.84 -7.01
N GLU A 205 11.15 -17.08 -8.29
CA GLU A 205 10.63 -16.08 -9.23
C GLU A 205 9.18 -16.42 -9.56
N TYR A 206 8.32 -15.40 -9.48
CA TYR A 206 6.92 -15.46 -9.89
C TYR A 206 6.77 -14.50 -11.07
N THR A 207 6.56 -15.02 -12.27
CA THR A 207 6.43 -14.23 -13.51
C THR A 207 4.99 -14.23 -13.98
N LEU A 208 4.52 -13.07 -14.44
CA LEU A 208 3.21 -12.94 -15.07
C LEU A 208 3.37 -13.02 -16.59
N GLU A 209 3.17 -14.21 -17.14
CA GLU A 209 3.45 -14.55 -18.54
C GLU A 209 2.19 -14.52 -19.38
N HIS A 210 2.32 -14.11 -20.65
CA HIS A 210 1.24 -14.12 -21.62
C HIS A 210 1.73 -14.76 -22.91
N LEU A 211 0.95 -15.64 -23.51
CA LEU A 211 1.35 -16.35 -24.72
C LEU A 211 1.59 -15.42 -25.93
N GLU A 212 0.97 -14.24 -25.95
CA GLU A 212 1.14 -13.26 -27.02
C GLU A 212 2.34 -12.32 -26.81
N SER A 213 3.05 -12.42 -25.68
CA SER A 213 4.20 -11.56 -25.36
C SER A 213 5.38 -12.37 -24.83
N PRO A 214 6.57 -12.27 -25.44
CA PRO A 214 7.78 -12.89 -24.88
C PRO A 214 8.28 -12.17 -23.61
N GLN A 215 7.80 -10.96 -23.36
CA GLN A 215 8.11 -10.19 -22.15
C GLN A 215 7.00 -10.36 -21.11
N HIS A 216 7.38 -10.38 -19.84
CA HIS A 216 6.45 -10.47 -18.71
C HIS A 216 6.01 -9.07 -18.27
N VAL A 217 4.72 -8.90 -17.97
CA VAL A 217 4.19 -7.61 -17.49
C VAL A 217 4.74 -7.29 -16.10
N ALA A 218 4.90 -8.31 -15.26
CA ALA A 218 5.49 -8.18 -13.94
C ALA A 218 6.27 -9.44 -13.57
N ARG A 219 7.30 -9.28 -12.75
CA ARG A 219 8.09 -10.36 -12.16
C ARG A 219 8.40 -10.05 -10.71
N LEU A 220 8.02 -10.94 -9.81
CA LEU A 220 8.38 -10.86 -8.40
C LEU A 220 9.47 -11.90 -8.11
N THR A 221 10.62 -11.44 -7.65
CA THR A 221 11.68 -12.31 -7.15
C THR A 221 11.72 -12.23 -5.63
N ARG A 222 11.75 -13.39 -4.96
CA ARG A 222 11.93 -13.50 -3.51
C ARG A 222 13.21 -14.25 -3.20
N ASP A 223 13.95 -13.76 -2.22
CA ASP A 223 15.05 -14.47 -1.60
C ASP A 223 14.62 -15.09 -0.27
N GLY A 224 15.32 -16.14 0.16
CA GLY A 224 15.02 -16.85 1.40
C GLY A 224 15.06 -16.00 2.68
N THR A 225 15.51 -14.73 2.63
CA THR A 225 15.59 -13.84 3.80
C THR A 225 14.31 -13.03 4.05
N GLY A 226 13.31 -13.16 3.16
CA GLY A 226 12.09 -12.35 3.20
C GLY A 226 12.23 -11.01 2.47
N THR A 227 13.33 -10.81 1.73
CA THR A 227 13.49 -9.69 0.82
C THR A 227 13.36 -10.15 -0.64
N GLY A 228 13.43 -9.20 -1.55
CA GLY A 228 13.25 -9.47 -2.97
C GLY A 228 13.08 -8.19 -3.77
N TRP A 229 12.57 -8.33 -4.98
CA TRP A 229 12.25 -7.20 -5.82
C TRP A 229 11.12 -7.54 -6.78
N LEU A 230 10.34 -6.51 -7.12
CA LEU A 230 9.26 -6.56 -8.08
C LEU A 230 9.64 -5.71 -9.28
N GLU A 231 9.63 -6.32 -10.46
CA GLU A 231 9.76 -5.65 -11.74
C GLU A 231 8.36 -5.49 -12.37
N VAL A 232 8.08 -4.30 -12.90
CA VAL A 232 6.82 -3.98 -13.59
C VAL A 232 7.14 -3.26 -14.90
N ASP A 233 6.73 -3.83 -16.02
CA ASP A 233 6.89 -3.23 -17.34
C ASP A 233 5.66 -2.40 -17.73
N THR A 234 5.78 -1.08 -17.64
CA THR A 234 4.67 -0.19 -18.01
C THR A 234 4.54 0.02 -19.51
N ALA A 235 5.58 -0.26 -20.31
CA ALA A 235 5.49 -0.22 -21.76
C ALA A 235 4.63 -1.36 -22.29
N LEU A 236 4.78 -2.56 -21.70
CA LEU A 236 3.95 -3.70 -22.02
C LEU A 236 2.53 -3.54 -21.48
N ALA A 237 2.37 -3.08 -20.23
CA ALA A 237 1.05 -2.82 -19.64
C ALA A 237 0.23 -1.83 -20.46
N ALA A 238 0.86 -0.80 -21.06
CA ALA A 238 0.18 0.21 -21.88
C ALA A 238 -0.42 -0.34 -23.19
N LYS A 239 0.02 -1.52 -23.66
CA LYS A 239 -0.53 -2.19 -24.85
C LYS A 239 -1.87 -2.87 -24.58
N ILE A 240 -2.21 -3.09 -23.31
CA ILE A 240 -3.44 -3.76 -22.90
C ILE A 240 -4.48 -2.69 -22.59
N ASP A 241 -5.73 -2.93 -22.98
CA ASP A 241 -6.82 -1.97 -22.73
C ASP A 241 -7.36 -2.08 -21.31
N ALA A 242 -6.49 -1.82 -20.35
CA ALA A 242 -6.79 -1.87 -18.93
C ALA A 242 -6.04 -0.73 -18.21
N VAL A 243 -6.79 0.16 -17.59
CA VAL A 243 -6.28 1.39 -16.96
C VAL A 243 -5.55 1.08 -15.65
N TYR A 244 -6.02 0.09 -14.89
CA TYR A 244 -5.48 -0.25 -13.57
C TYR A 244 -4.73 -1.60 -13.53
N LEU A 245 -4.31 -2.10 -14.69
CA LEU A 245 -3.67 -3.41 -14.82
C LEU A 245 -2.42 -3.57 -13.94
N VAL A 246 -1.65 -2.50 -13.77
CA VAL A 246 -0.42 -2.55 -12.96
C VAL A 246 -0.71 -2.91 -11.50
N ASP A 247 -1.72 -2.28 -10.88
CA ASP A 247 -2.08 -2.58 -9.49
C ASP A 247 -2.58 -4.03 -9.35
N VAL A 248 -3.36 -4.49 -10.34
CA VAL A 248 -3.89 -5.86 -10.44
C VAL A 248 -2.75 -6.87 -10.55
N ALA A 249 -1.77 -6.65 -11.43
CA ALA A 249 -0.62 -7.53 -11.62
C ALA A 249 0.26 -7.60 -10.37
N VAL A 250 0.52 -6.45 -9.73
CA VAL A 250 1.26 -6.37 -8.46
C VAL A 250 0.55 -7.18 -7.37
N ALA A 251 -0.75 -6.96 -7.20
CA ALA A 251 -1.55 -7.69 -6.21
C ALA A 251 -1.52 -9.21 -6.49
N ALA A 252 -1.73 -9.63 -7.74
CA ALA A 252 -1.74 -11.04 -8.11
C ALA A 252 -0.43 -11.75 -7.76
N LEU A 253 0.72 -11.19 -8.15
CA LEU A 253 2.02 -11.83 -7.88
C LEU A 253 2.33 -11.91 -6.38
N VAL A 254 2.05 -10.84 -5.62
CA VAL A 254 2.29 -10.85 -4.18
C VAL A 254 1.37 -11.84 -3.47
N LEU A 255 0.11 -11.98 -3.92
CA LEU A 255 -0.84 -12.95 -3.35
C LEU A 255 -0.47 -14.40 -3.67
N VAL A 256 -0.04 -14.69 -4.90
CA VAL A 256 0.48 -16.02 -5.26
C VAL A 256 1.72 -16.35 -4.43
N ALA A 257 2.66 -15.40 -4.31
CA ALA A 257 3.84 -15.60 -3.49
C ALA A 257 3.51 -15.73 -1.99
N HIS A 258 2.48 -15.04 -1.50
CA HIS A 258 1.99 -15.19 -0.12
C HIS A 258 1.44 -16.59 0.14
N LYS A 259 0.76 -17.19 -0.84
CA LYS A 259 0.18 -18.54 -0.78
C LYS A 259 1.16 -19.66 -1.18
N ASP A 260 2.41 -19.35 -1.49
CA ASP A 260 3.40 -20.36 -1.89
C ASP A 260 4.03 -21.02 -0.66
N ASP A 261 3.45 -22.14 -0.24
CA ASP A 261 3.94 -22.95 0.89
C ASP A 261 5.29 -23.61 0.62
N GLN A 262 5.68 -23.74 -0.65
CA GLN A 262 6.97 -24.32 -1.04
C GLN A 262 8.10 -23.29 -0.97
N PHE A 263 7.81 -22.04 -0.62
CA PHE A 263 8.81 -21.01 -0.43
C PHE A 263 9.64 -21.28 0.83
N ALA A 264 10.83 -21.86 0.64
CA ALA A 264 11.77 -22.13 1.72
C ALA A 264 12.41 -20.83 2.22
N ARG A 265 12.06 -20.40 3.43
CA ARG A 265 12.81 -19.35 4.14
C ARG A 265 14.15 -19.92 4.58
N VAL A 266 15.24 -19.26 4.22
CA VAL A 266 16.56 -19.57 4.75
C VAL A 266 16.64 -18.90 6.11
N GLU A 267 16.72 -19.68 7.18
CA GLU A 267 17.02 -19.15 8.50
C GLU A 267 18.41 -18.50 8.45
N VAL A 268 18.45 -17.17 8.52
CA VAL A 268 19.70 -16.44 8.67
C VAL A 268 20.18 -16.71 10.08
N PHE A 269 21.08 -17.69 10.22
CA PHE A 269 21.76 -17.98 11.47
C PHE A 269 22.55 -16.73 11.87
N GLU A 270 22.24 -16.15 13.03
CA GLU A 270 23.00 -15.01 13.54
C GLU A 270 24.46 -15.45 13.71
N PRO A 271 25.43 -14.77 13.08
CA PRO A 271 26.82 -15.20 13.15
C PRO A 271 27.24 -15.27 14.63
N PRO A 272 27.94 -16.33 15.05
CA PRO A 272 28.39 -16.47 16.43
C PRO A 272 29.08 -15.18 16.88
N PRO A 273 28.82 -14.68 18.11
CA PRO A 273 29.36 -13.42 18.57
C PRO A 273 30.88 -13.40 18.35
N ALA A 274 31.35 -12.42 17.57
CA ALA A 274 32.75 -12.32 17.20
C ALA A 274 33.61 -12.29 18.46
N MET A 275 34.39 -13.35 18.67
CA MET A 275 35.38 -13.39 19.75
C MET A 275 36.42 -12.32 19.45
N ARG A 276 36.38 -11.21 20.20
CA ARG A 276 37.45 -10.21 20.15
C ARG A 276 38.67 -10.82 20.83
N VAL A 277 39.59 -11.36 20.04
CA VAL A 277 40.93 -11.72 20.50
C VAL A 277 41.65 -10.41 20.79
N SER A 278 41.87 -10.13 22.08
CA SER A 278 42.79 -9.07 22.48
C SER A 278 44.22 -9.52 22.18
N PRO A 279 45.15 -8.60 21.84
CA PRO A 279 46.53 -8.95 21.46
C PRO A 279 47.33 -9.70 22.53
N ASP A 280 46.78 -9.87 23.73
CA ASP A 280 47.39 -10.55 24.88
C ASP A 280 46.83 -11.97 25.12
N GLY A 281 46.26 -12.62 24.10
CA GLY A 281 45.87 -14.04 24.13
C GLY A 281 44.72 -14.43 25.08
N SER A 282 44.08 -13.47 25.77
CA SER A 282 42.97 -13.78 26.68
C SER A 282 41.61 -13.75 25.96
N VAL A 283 40.90 -14.89 26.00
CA VAL A 283 39.53 -15.03 25.49
C VAL A 283 38.56 -14.47 26.53
N ARG A 284 37.99 -13.29 26.27
CA ARG A 284 36.89 -12.74 27.08
C ARG A 284 35.57 -12.85 26.32
N SER A 285 34.69 -13.71 26.82
CA SER A 285 33.28 -13.73 26.42
C SER A 285 32.65 -12.39 26.83
N ALA A 286 32.08 -11.66 25.87
CA ALA A 286 31.34 -10.43 26.12
C ALA A 286 30.01 -10.74 26.81
N ARG A 287 30.07 -11.13 28.09
CA ARG A 287 28.89 -11.21 28.95
C ARG A 287 28.50 -9.80 29.37
N ASN A 288 27.37 -9.35 28.84
CA ASN A 288 26.62 -8.22 29.34
C ASN A 288 26.28 -8.49 30.83
N SER A 289 27.06 -7.93 31.76
CA SER A 289 26.82 -8.07 33.20
C SER A 289 26.11 -6.84 33.76
N THR A 290 24.80 -6.76 33.57
CA THR A 290 23.92 -5.93 34.41
C THR A 290 23.54 -6.75 35.64
N SER A 291 24.28 -6.60 36.74
CA SER A 291 23.70 -6.80 38.08
C SER A 291 24.57 -6.19 39.19
N GLY A 292 23.96 -5.21 39.86
CA GLY A 292 23.94 -5.00 41.31
C GLY A 292 25.26 -4.99 42.10
N ARG A 293 25.59 -3.84 42.67
CA ARG A 293 26.08 -3.80 44.06
C ARG A 293 25.72 -2.50 44.78
N PHE A 294 25.14 -2.70 45.95
CA PHE A 294 24.63 -1.73 46.93
C PHE A 294 25.73 -1.09 47.80
N SER A 295 25.31 0.01 48.46
CA SER A 295 25.83 0.62 49.71
C SER A 295 26.99 1.61 49.51
N ARG A 296 27.04 2.80 50.13
CA ARG A 296 26.75 3.22 51.52
C ARG A 296 26.53 4.76 51.54
N GLN A 297 25.49 5.26 52.23
CA GLN A 297 25.57 6.05 53.48
C GLN A 297 26.16 7.48 53.29
N SER A 298 25.39 8.58 53.42
CA SER A 298 25.02 9.14 54.72
C SER A 298 24.08 10.35 54.65
N LYS A 299 23.20 10.44 55.67
CA LYS A 299 22.60 11.59 56.39
C LYS A 299 22.75 13.01 55.80
N ARG A 300 21.64 13.76 55.73
CA ARG A 300 21.15 14.67 56.80
C ARG A 300 20.18 15.75 56.25
N ASP A 301 18.97 15.73 56.81
CA ASP A 301 18.04 16.81 57.17
C ASP A 301 17.84 18.12 56.37
N THR A 302 16.55 18.49 56.36
CA THR A 302 15.93 19.84 56.48
C THR A 302 15.60 20.68 55.23
N LYS A 303 14.29 20.69 54.95
CA LYS A 303 13.37 21.84 55.09
C LYS A 303 13.44 23.00 54.07
N THR A 304 12.25 23.24 53.49
CA THR A 304 11.59 24.53 53.17
C THR A 304 11.88 25.28 51.86
N GLU A 305 10.75 25.60 51.20
CA GLU A 305 10.34 26.88 50.58
C GLU A 305 10.57 27.22 49.09
N LYS A 306 9.42 27.27 48.39
CA LYS A 306 8.89 28.32 47.47
C LYS A 306 9.85 29.37 46.87
N LYS A 307 9.81 29.50 45.53
CA LYS A 307 9.56 30.74 44.72
C LYS A 307 9.57 30.38 43.22
N ARG A 308 8.46 30.52 42.47
CA ARG A 308 7.97 31.70 41.71
C ARG A 308 8.94 32.30 40.67
N ASP A 309 8.48 32.20 39.41
CA ASP A 309 8.54 33.16 38.28
C ASP A 309 9.87 33.77 37.85
N LYS A 310 10.25 33.54 36.57
CA LYS A 310 10.45 34.66 35.63
C LYS A 310 10.50 34.28 34.14
N LYS A 311 9.73 35.05 33.38
CA LYS A 311 9.65 35.19 31.93
C LYS A 311 10.62 36.27 31.44
N SER A 312 11.37 35.99 30.37
CA SER A 312 11.86 36.93 29.33
C SER A 312 12.91 36.22 28.47
N LYS A 313 13.24 36.50 27.21
CA LYS A 313 12.73 37.27 26.05
C LYS A 313 13.95 37.31 25.08
N ARG A 314 13.74 37.39 23.76
CA ARG A 314 14.71 37.74 22.67
C ARG A 314 15.64 36.61 22.20
N GLY A 315 15.92 36.45 20.91
CA GLY A 315 15.53 37.20 19.71
C GLY A 315 16.40 36.84 18.48
N GLY A 316 16.00 37.36 17.31
CA GLY A 316 16.80 37.52 16.08
C GLY A 316 16.68 36.35 15.09
N GLY A 317 16.38 36.50 13.79
CA GLY A 317 16.25 37.68 12.91
C GLY A 317 17.25 37.61 11.74
N SER A 318 16.75 37.48 10.49
CA SER A 318 17.39 37.68 9.15
C SER A 318 16.77 36.63 8.19
N ARG A 319 16.07 36.89 7.06
CA ARG A 319 15.97 37.92 6.01
C ARG A 319 17.26 38.19 5.23
N MET A 320 17.31 37.65 4.01
CA MET A 320 17.92 38.27 2.82
C MET A 320 17.23 37.73 1.54
N GLU A 321 16.46 38.63 0.90
CA GLU A 321 16.21 38.73 -0.56
C GLU A 321 17.57 38.93 -1.26
N GLU A 322 17.86 38.70 -2.54
CA GLU A 322 17.14 38.52 -3.81
C GLU A 322 18.26 38.33 -4.85
N PHE A 323 18.05 37.53 -5.89
CA PHE A 323 18.71 37.71 -7.18
C PHE A 323 17.68 37.38 -8.25
N GLU A 324 17.16 38.44 -8.84
CA GLU A 324 16.44 38.42 -10.11
C GLU A 324 17.38 37.94 -11.23
N ILE A 325 16.89 37.04 -12.08
CA ILE A 325 17.20 37.02 -13.50
C ILE A 325 15.92 36.54 -14.18
N ASP A 326 15.28 37.46 -14.90
CA ASP A 326 14.15 37.22 -15.79
C ASP A 326 14.58 37.73 -17.17
N VAL A 327 14.54 36.85 -18.17
CA VAL A 327 14.50 37.17 -19.60
C VAL A 327 13.75 36.02 -20.28
N GLU A 328 12.43 36.22 -20.46
CA GLU A 328 11.63 36.02 -21.70
C GLU A 328 11.83 34.72 -22.53
N SER A 329 10.81 34.04 -23.07
CA SER A 329 9.41 34.41 -23.36
C SER A 329 8.59 33.20 -23.87
N GLN A 330 7.26 33.37 -23.80
CA GLN A 330 6.23 32.92 -24.76
C GLN A 330 6.00 31.42 -25.00
N ASN A 331 4.97 30.88 -24.33
CA ASN A 331 3.72 30.42 -24.99
C ASN A 331 2.76 29.80 -23.95
N SER A 332 1.94 30.58 -23.22
CA SER A 332 0.89 29.97 -22.36
C SER A 332 -0.26 30.90 -21.94
N GLU A 333 -0.96 31.53 -22.89
CA GLU A 333 -2.18 32.32 -22.56
C GLU A 333 -3.52 31.62 -22.83
N SER A 334 -3.58 30.46 -23.50
CA SER A 334 -4.87 29.81 -23.81
C SER A 334 -5.51 29.06 -22.64
N TRP A 335 -4.73 28.50 -21.71
CA TRP A 335 -5.25 27.61 -20.64
C TRP A 335 -5.75 28.35 -19.39
N LYS A 336 -5.41 29.64 -19.23
CA LYS A 336 -5.87 30.47 -18.09
C LYS A 336 -7.27 31.05 -18.29
N LEU A 337 -7.72 31.23 -19.54
CA LEU A 337 -9.07 31.73 -19.85
C LEU A 337 -10.15 30.64 -19.67
N GLU A 338 -9.91 29.41 -20.12
CA GLU A 338 -10.87 28.30 -19.92
C GLU A 338 -11.10 27.94 -18.44
N ARG A 339 -10.08 28.10 -17.60
CA ARG A 339 -10.19 27.80 -16.16
C ARG A 339 -10.95 28.89 -15.39
N LYS A 340 -10.97 30.13 -15.89
CA LYS A 340 -11.79 31.22 -15.32
C LYS A 340 -13.26 31.13 -15.75
N GLU A 341 -13.55 30.71 -16.99
CA GLU A 341 -14.94 30.50 -17.43
C GLU A 341 -15.61 29.31 -16.73
N LYS A 342 -14.90 28.18 -16.52
CA LYS A 342 -15.45 27.03 -15.78
C LYS A 342 -15.68 27.32 -14.30
N LYS A 343 -14.95 28.28 -13.72
CA LYS A 343 -15.16 28.72 -12.32
C LYS A 343 -16.33 29.69 -12.19
N GLN A 344 -16.58 30.56 -13.18
CA GLN A 344 -17.77 31.43 -13.20
C GLN A 344 -19.09 30.67 -13.44
N LYS A 345 -19.09 29.55 -14.16
CA LYS A 345 -20.32 28.77 -14.40
C LYS A 345 -20.81 27.96 -13.19
N LYS A 346 -19.96 27.68 -12.19
CA LYS A 346 -20.35 26.93 -10.97
C LYS A 346 -20.99 27.77 -9.87
N ASP A 347 -20.95 29.11 -9.97
CA ASP A 347 -21.51 30.00 -8.94
C ASP A 347 -22.94 30.48 -9.20
N LYS A 348 -23.59 30.02 -10.28
CA LYS A 348 -24.99 30.32 -10.58
C LYS A 348 -25.92 29.16 -10.22
N LEU A 349 -25.94 28.76 -8.95
CA LEU A 349 -27.15 28.14 -8.40
C LEU A 349 -28.12 29.28 -8.07
N PRO A 350 -29.36 29.27 -8.58
CA PRO A 350 -30.32 30.35 -8.36
C PRO A 350 -30.51 30.56 -6.86
N PHE A 351 -30.50 31.83 -6.44
CA PHE A 351 -30.59 32.27 -5.04
C PHE A 351 -31.68 31.53 -4.24
N ALA A 352 -32.78 31.17 -4.89
CA ALA A 352 -33.88 30.37 -4.34
C ALA A 352 -33.43 29.02 -3.73
N ILE A 353 -32.50 28.29 -4.35
CA ILE A 353 -32.06 26.96 -3.86
C ILE A 353 -31.21 27.08 -2.59
N ARG A 354 -30.45 28.18 -2.45
CA ARG A 354 -29.70 28.44 -1.20
C ARG A 354 -30.63 28.80 -0.04
N VAL A 355 -31.71 29.55 -0.31
CA VAL A 355 -32.74 29.87 0.68
C VAL A 355 -33.48 28.62 1.12
N VAL A 356 -33.85 27.72 0.20
CA VAL A 356 -34.52 26.45 0.52
C VAL A 356 -33.64 25.53 1.39
N LYS A 357 -32.34 25.41 1.08
CA LYS A 357 -31.41 24.64 1.93
C LYS A 357 -31.24 25.24 3.32
N GLY A 358 -31.25 26.57 3.43
CA GLY A 358 -31.23 27.27 4.72
C GLY A 358 -32.49 27.00 5.54
N LEU A 359 -33.67 27.07 4.92
CA LEU A 359 -34.95 26.82 5.57
C LEU A 359 -35.05 25.39 6.09
N LEU A 360 -34.67 24.40 5.28
CA LEU A 360 -34.70 22.98 5.68
C LEU A 360 -33.76 22.67 6.85
N LYS A 361 -32.62 23.36 6.92
CA LYS A 361 -31.68 23.18 8.03
C LYS A 361 -32.19 23.84 9.32
N ALA A 362 -32.89 24.97 9.20
CA ALA A 362 -33.53 25.65 10.32
C ALA A 362 -34.73 24.84 10.87
N THR A 363 -35.57 24.28 10.00
CA THR A 363 -36.71 23.44 10.43
C THR A 363 -36.23 22.18 11.15
N PHE A 364 -35.17 21.53 10.66
CA PHE A 364 -34.58 20.37 11.34
C PHE A 364 -34.05 20.73 12.74
N TRP A 365 -33.47 21.92 12.90
CA TRP A 365 -33.01 22.42 14.20
C TRP A 365 -34.17 22.70 15.17
N VAL A 366 -35.25 23.32 14.70
CA VAL A 366 -36.45 23.60 15.52
C VAL A 366 -37.12 22.29 15.97
N VAL A 367 -37.25 21.31 15.08
CA VAL A 367 -37.80 19.98 15.42
C VAL A 367 -36.91 19.26 16.44
N THR A 368 -35.59 19.32 16.28
CA THR A 368 -34.65 18.68 17.22
C THR A 368 -34.71 19.31 18.62
N ILE A 369 -34.84 20.63 18.71
CA ILE A 369 -35.02 21.33 20.00
C ILE A 369 -36.38 20.99 20.60
N GLY A 370 -37.45 20.96 19.79
CA GLY A 370 -38.79 20.57 20.24
C GLY A 370 -38.80 19.16 20.84
N PHE A 371 -38.16 18.19 20.19
CA PHE A 371 -38.06 16.82 20.70
C PHE A 371 -37.29 16.74 22.02
N ARG A 372 -36.22 17.52 22.17
CA ARG A 372 -35.45 17.60 23.43
C ARG A 372 -36.25 18.25 24.56
N ALA A 373 -37.02 19.29 24.27
CA ALA A 373 -37.89 19.92 25.26
C ALA A 373 -39.02 18.98 25.70
N LEU A 374 -39.65 18.27 24.76
CA LEU A 374 -40.73 17.32 25.04
C LEU A 374 -40.21 16.13 25.86
N ALA A 375 -39.03 15.61 25.55
CA ALA A 375 -38.36 14.60 26.36
C ALA A 375 -38.07 15.08 27.79
N ALA A 376 -37.68 16.34 27.98
CA ALA A 376 -37.47 16.92 29.31
C ALA A 376 -38.77 17.06 30.11
N VAL A 377 -39.88 17.43 29.46
CA VAL A 377 -41.21 17.51 30.10
C VAL A 377 -41.70 16.11 30.51
N VAL A 378 -41.57 15.12 29.64
CA VAL A 378 -41.94 13.72 29.96
C VAL A 378 -41.08 13.18 31.10
N ALA A 379 -39.77 13.47 31.11
CA ALA A 379 -38.89 13.09 32.22
C ALA A 379 -39.25 13.80 33.53
N GLY A 380 -39.71 15.06 33.47
CA GLY A 380 -40.20 15.81 34.61
C GLY A 380 -41.51 15.24 35.16
N LEU A 381 -42.49 14.98 34.29
CA LEU A 381 -43.77 14.39 34.67
C LEU A 381 -43.62 12.95 35.21
N ALA A 382 -42.72 12.16 34.63
CA ALA A 382 -42.39 10.83 35.14
C ALA A 382 -41.79 10.88 36.57
N LYS A 383 -41.02 11.92 36.89
CA LYS A 383 -40.50 12.14 38.25
C LYS A 383 -41.56 12.61 39.23
N CYS A 384 -42.56 13.38 38.77
CA CYS A 384 -43.68 13.81 39.62
C CYS A 384 -44.67 12.67 39.89
N LEU A 385 -44.97 11.81 38.91
CA LEU A 385 -45.86 10.65 39.08
C LEU A 385 -45.20 9.49 39.85
N GLY A 386 -43.87 9.44 39.89
CA GLY A 386 -43.11 8.50 40.73
C GLY A 386 -43.00 8.91 42.20
N ALA A 387 -43.45 10.11 42.58
CA ALA A 387 -43.36 10.63 43.94
C ALA A 387 -44.58 10.29 44.82
N GLU A 388 -45.66 9.74 44.27
CA GLU A 388 -46.89 9.37 44.99
C GLU A 388 -46.98 7.86 45.29
N LYS A 389 -45.83 7.17 45.32
CA LYS A 389 -45.68 5.82 45.88
C LYS A 389 -44.46 5.78 46.79
N ARG A 390 -44.52 6.48 47.92
CA ARG A 390 -43.75 6.16 49.11
C ARG A 390 -44.48 6.58 50.37
#